data_AF-A0A8J4N9D7-F1
#
_entry.id   AF-A0A8J4N9D7-F1
#
_cell.length_a   1.000
_cell.length_b   1.000
_cell.length_c   1.000
_cell.angle_alpha   90.00
_cell.angle_beta   90.00
_cell.angle_gamma   90.00
#
_symmetry.space_group_name_H-M   'P 1'
#
loop_
_entity.id
_entity.type
_entity.pdbx_description
1 polymer ?
#
loop_
_entity_poly.entity_id
_entity_poly.type
_entity_poly.pdbx_seq_one_letter_code
_entity_poly.pdbx_strand_id
1 'polypeptide(L)'
;VSIFKHVNMLTLVACSQEVKLWHAMKITAFVLATGLLVFTALANSVSWYVQNIWDPPGHFWQTTWLKFYYLFDGKEWTIFLLGAALVPSLAFWCFNGILMVADVTGKPAFITRYRIQLGKNDPVDTKKLRQAIYIALCNQFFISLPMLVPMFYIMKWWGNTFSKELPTFYWFLVELSIFTLIEEILFYYTHRLVHLPLLYKHIHKKHHEWTAPIGVVSVYAHPVEHILSNTLPVMTGPMIMGSHIVSIAAWFSIALITTSISHCGYHLPFLPSPEFHDFHHLKFNQCYGVLGVLDYLHGTDTVFRQTKAFERHRVLLSLTPLSESIPDAPRRAE
;
A
#
# COMPACT_ATOMS: atom_id res chain seq x y z
N VAL A 1 -63.21 11.74 -40.19
CA VAL A 1 -63.01 10.44 -39.48
C VAL A 1 -61.53 10.10 -39.22
N SER A 2 -60.56 10.51 -40.06
CA SER A 2 -59.13 10.18 -39.88
C SER A 2 -58.43 10.92 -38.71
N ILE A 3 -58.73 12.20 -38.48
CA ILE A 3 -58.03 13.03 -37.48
C ILE A 3 -58.36 12.63 -36.04
N PHE A 4 -59.62 12.27 -35.74
CA PHE A 4 -60.03 11.81 -34.40
C PHE A 4 -59.42 10.46 -33.99
N LYS A 5 -59.09 9.59 -34.94
CA LYS A 5 -58.39 8.32 -34.65
C LYS A 5 -56.91 8.55 -34.28
N HIS A 6 -56.26 9.55 -34.90
CA HIS A 6 -54.87 9.88 -34.60
C HIS A 6 -54.69 10.55 -33.23
N VAL A 7 -55.61 11.44 -32.83
CA VAL A 7 -55.54 12.09 -31.52
C VAL A 7 -55.75 11.08 -30.38
N ASN A 8 -56.76 10.19 -30.48
CA ASN A 8 -56.99 9.14 -29.47
C ASN A 8 -55.83 8.14 -29.36
N MET A 9 -55.14 7.85 -30.46
CA MET A 9 -53.99 6.94 -30.45
C MET A 9 -52.78 7.59 -29.75
N LEU A 10 -52.54 8.90 -29.94
CA LEU A 10 -51.48 9.63 -29.26
C LEU A 10 -51.73 9.77 -27.74
N THR A 11 -52.97 10.03 -27.30
CA THR A 11 -53.32 10.06 -25.87
C THR A 11 -53.24 8.68 -25.21
N LEU A 12 -53.64 7.61 -25.91
CA LEU A 12 -53.49 6.24 -25.40
C LEU A 12 -52.02 5.82 -25.31
N VAL A 13 -51.18 6.21 -26.28
CA VAL A 13 -49.74 5.95 -26.25
C VAL A 13 -49.05 6.72 -25.12
N ALA A 14 -49.39 7.99 -24.92
CA ALA A 14 -48.88 8.83 -23.83
C ALA A 14 -49.30 8.30 -22.45
N CYS A 15 -50.58 7.94 -22.28
CA CYS A 15 -51.08 7.30 -21.06
C CYS A 15 -50.38 5.94 -20.81
N SER A 16 -50.13 5.14 -21.85
CA SER A 16 -49.37 3.89 -21.70
C SER A 16 -47.91 4.11 -21.34
N GLN A 17 -47.29 5.21 -21.81
CA GLN A 17 -45.90 5.57 -21.48
C GLN A 17 -45.78 6.08 -20.05
N GLU A 18 -46.72 6.91 -19.57
CA GLU A 18 -46.74 7.35 -18.17
C GLU A 18 -46.96 6.19 -17.20
N VAL A 19 -47.86 5.26 -17.52
CA VAL A 19 -48.09 4.05 -16.70
C VAL A 19 -46.85 3.16 -16.68
N LYS A 20 -46.16 2.98 -17.82
CA LYS A 20 -44.89 2.25 -17.90
C LYS A 20 -43.77 2.93 -17.11
N LEU A 21 -43.67 4.26 -17.19
CA LEU A 21 -42.69 5.04 -16.44
C LEU A 21 -42.94 4.93 -14.93
N TRP A 22 -44.19 5.09 -14.48
CA TRP A 22 -44.56 4.91 -13.08
C TRP A 22 -44.28 3.51 -12.56
N HIS A 23 -44.54 2.48 -13.38
CA HIS A 23 -44.24 1.10 -13.04
C HIS A 23 -42.73 0.86 -12.94
N ALA A 24 -41.94 1.39 -13.88
CA ALA A 24 -40.48 1.34 -13.84
C ALA A 24 -39.92 2.07 -12.60
N MET A 25 -40.44 3.26 -12.27
CA MET A 25 -40.04 3.99 -11.06
C MET A 25 -40.34 3.21 -9.78
N LYS A 26 -41.51 2.55 -9.69
CA LYS A 26 -41.86 1.70 -8.53
C LYS A 26 -40.94 0.49 -8.40
N ILE A 27 -40.62 -0.19 -9.50
CA ILE A 27 -39.66 -1.31 -9.50
C ILE A 27 -38.28 -0.82 -9.07
N THR A 28 -37.79 0.27 -9.66
CA THR A 28 -36.48 0.84 -9.32
C THR A 28 -36.42 1.25 -7.85
N ALA A 29 -37.44 1.94 -7.34
CA ALA A 29 -37.51 2.32 -5.93
C ALA A 29 -37.54 1.09 -5.01
N PHE A 30 -38.29 0.05 -5.36
CA PHE A 30 -38.34 -1.20 -4.60
C PHE A 30 -37.00 -1.93 -4.61
N VAL A 31 -36.34 -2.05 -5.76
CA VAL A 31 -35.02 -2.70 -5.90
C VAL A 31 -33.94 -1.92 -5.14
N LEU A 32 -33.93 -0.59 -5.23
CA LEU A 32 -32.97 0.25 -4.49
C LEU A 32 -33.21 0.20 -2.98
N ALA A 33 -34.47 0.26 -2.54
CA ALA A 33 -34.81 0.20 -1.11
C ALA A 33 -34.48 -1.18 -0.52
N THR A 34 -34.83 -2.27 -1.21
CA THR A 34 -34.50 -3.63 -0.77
C THR A 34 -33.00 -3.89 -0.81
N GLY A 35 -32.30 -3.42 -1.84
CA GLY A 35 -30.84 -3.48 -1.93
C GLY A 35 -30.14 -2.74 -0.78
N LEU A 36 -30.61 -1.53 -0.46
CA LEU A 36 -30.10 -0.75 0.67
C LEU A 36 -30.36 -1.47 2.00
N LEU A 37 -31.56 -2.01 2.21
CA LEU A 37 -31.90 -2.76 3.42
C LEU A 37 -31.03 -4.01 3.60
N VAL A 38 -30.83 -4.79 2.52
CA VAL A 38 -29.96 -5.98 2.54
C VAL A 38 -28.51 -5.57 2.80
N PHE A 39 -28.02 -4.51 2.15
CA PHE A 39 -26.68 -3.99 2.39
C PHE A 39 -26.51 -3.54 3.84
N THR A 40 -27.45 -2.77 4.40
CA THR A 40 -27.41 -2.33 5.80
C THR A 40 -27.49 -3.51 6.75
N ALA A 41 -28.33 -4.52 6.50
CA ALA A 41 -28.43 -5.71 7.32
C ALA A 41 -27.13 -6.54 7.30
N LEU A 42 -26.51 -6.71 6.13
CA LEU A 42 -25.23 -7.38 5.97
C LEU A 42 -24.10 -6.60 6.64
N ALA A 43 -24.03 -5.29 6.40
CA ALA A 43 -23.03 -4.41 7.02
C ALA A 43 -23.15 -4.42 8.55
N ASN A 44 -24.37 -4.38 9.09
CA ASN A 44 -24.61 -4.49 10.54
C ASN A 44 -24.24 -5.87 11.08
N SER A 45 -24.55 -6.94 10.35
CA SER A 45 -24.22 -8.32 10.78
C SER A 45 -22.71 -8.57 10.78
N VAL A 46 -22.00 -8.10 9.75
CA VAL A 46 -20.54 -8.12 9.67
C VAL A 46 -19.95 -7.26 10.78
N SER A 47 -20.47 -6.05 11.00
CA SER A 47 -20.01 -5.17 12.06
C SER A 47 -20.16 -5.81 13.45
N TRP A 48 -21.30 -6.44 13.73
CA TRP A 48 -21.55 -7.14 14.99
C TRP A 48 -20.61 -8.34 15.19
N TYR A 49 -20.39 -9.14 14.14
CA TYR A 49 -19.49 -10.29 14.22
C TYR A 49 -18.03 -9.87 14.41
N VAL A 50 -17.61 -8.83 13.69
CA VAL A 50 -16.29 -8.20 13.82
C VAL A 50 -16.11 -7.62 15.22
N GLN A 51 -17.12 -6.93 15.76
CA GLN A 51 -17.11 -6.42 17.13
C GLN A 51 -16.97 -7.55 18.16
N ASN A 52 -17.80 -8.59 18.09
CA ASN A 52 -17.71 -9.69 19.06
C ASN A 52 -16.37 -10.45 19.06
N ILE A 53 -15.76 -10.63 17.89
CA ILE A 53 -14.41 -11.22 17.81
C ILE A 53 -13.36 -10.27 18.41
N TRP A 54 -13.58 -8.97 18.24
CA TRP A 54 -12.61 -7.94 18.54
C TRP A 54 -12.80 -7.23 19.87
N ASP A 55 -13.91 -7.42 20.59
CA ASP A 55 -14.17 -6.76 21.87
C ASP A 55 -13.15 -7.17 22.95
N PRO A 56 -12.81 -8.47 23.14
CA PRO A 56 -11.79 -8.86 24.11
C PRO A 56 -10.38 -8.33 23.75
N PRO A 57 -9.88 -8.47 22.50
CA PRO A 57 -8.66 -7.78 22.06
C PRO A 57 -8.76 -6.26 22.17
N GLY A 58 -9.93 -5.68 21.91
CA GLY A 58 -10.20 -4.24 21.90
C GLY A 58 -9.98 -3.62 23.27
N HIS A 59 -10.49 -4.26 24.33
CA HIS A 59 -10.22 -3.84 25.71
C HIS A 59 -8.73 -3.93 26.06
N PHE A 60 -8.05 -4.98 25.61
CA PHE A 60 -6.60 -5.11 25.79
C PHE A 60 -5.83 -3.97 25.11
N TRP A 61 -6.14 -3.67 23.84
CA TRP A 61 -5.52 -2.60 23.08
C TRP A 61 -5.81 -1.23 23.67
N GLN A 62 -7.07 -0.97 24.05
CA GLN A 62 -7.48 0.27 24.69
C GLN A 62 -6.78 0.48 26.04
N THR A 63 -6.68 -0.57 26.86
CA THR A 63 -5.96 -0.51 28.14
C THR A 63 -4.46 -0.27 27.93
N THR A 64 -3.86 -0.92 26.94
CA THR A 64 -2.45 -0.75 26.59
C THR A 64 -2.17 0.66 26.09
N TRP A 65 -3.06 1.20 25.24
CA TRP A 65 -2.99 2.58 24.76
C TRP A 65 -3.08 3.58 25.91
N LEU A 66 -4.02 3.42 26.84
CA LEU A 66 -4.14 4.31 27.99
C LEU A 66 -2.88 4.27 28.88
N LYS A 67 -2.31 3.09 29.14
CA LYS A 67 -1.04 2.97 29.87
C LYS A 67 0.08 3.74 29.18
N PHE A 68 0.20 3.60 27.86
CA PHE A 68 1.18 4.34 27.07
C PHE A 68 0.91 5.86 27.11
N TYR A 69 -0.34 6.28 26.93
CA TYR A 69 -0.75 7.69 26.96
C TYR A 69 -0.40 8.34 28.30
N TYR A 70 -0.72 7.69 29.42
CA TYR A 70 -0.44 8.19 30.77
C TYR A 70 1.04 8.12 31.14
N LEU A 71 1.82 7.18 30.59
CA LEU A 71 3.27 7.13 30.79
C LEU A 71 3.96 8.43 30.35
N PHE A 72 3.46 9.06 29.29
CA PHE A 72 3.98 10.31 28.76
C PHE A 72 3.16 11.54 29.18
N ASP A 73 2.23 11.38 30.11
CA ASP A 73 1.35 12.45 30.61
C ASP A 73 0.64 13.22 29.47
N GLY A 74 0.23 12.50 28.41
CA GLY A 74 -0.43 13.10 27.26
C GLY A 74 0.43 14.10 26.47
N LYS A 75 1.77 14.08 26.60
CA LYS A 75 2.68 14.92 25.82
C LYS A 75 2.59 14.57 24.33
N GLU A 76 1.70 15.28 23.62
CA GLU A 76 1.33 15.05 22.22
C GLU A 76 2.56 14.90 21.31
N TRP A 77 3.54 15.80 21.44
CA TRP A 77 4.75 15.77 20.62
C TRP A 77 5.58 14.50 20.84
N THR A 78 5.72 14.07 22.10
CA THR A 78 6.45 12.83 22.44
C THR A 78 5.71 11.61 21.91
N ILE A 79 4.40 11.55 22.13
CA ILE A 79 3.53 10.48 21.62
C ILE A 79 3.60 10.41 20.09
N PHE A 80 3.58 11.56 19.43
CA PHE A 80 3.68 11.66 17.98
C PHE A 80 5.01 11.14 17.45
N LEU A 81 6.15 11.57 18.01
CA LEU A 81 7.46 11.08 17.57
C LEU A 81 7.63 9.58 17.82
N LEU A 82 7.11 9.05 18.93
CA LEU A 82 7.17 7.62 19.20
C LEU A 82 6.32 6.83 18.19
N GLY A 83 5.09 7.27 17.92
CA GLY A 83 4.18 6.58 17.01
C GLY A 83 4.52 6.76 15.53
N ALA A 84 4.82 7.97 15.08
CA ALA A 84 5.05 8.29 13.67
C ALA A 84 6.51 8.15 13.22
N ALA A 85 7.48 8.10 14.15
CA ALA A 85 8.89 7.92 13.81
C ALA A 85 9.49 6.62 14.36
N LEU A 86 9.48 6.44 15.69
CA LEU A 86 10.24 5.35 16.32
C LEU A 86 9.67 3.97 15.97
N VAL A 87 8.36 3.77 16.15
CA VAL A 87 7.71 2.46 15.88
C VAL A 87 7.89 2.02 14.43
N PRO A 88 7.61 2.84 13.40
CA PRO A 88 7.84 2.46 12.01
C PRO A 88 9.32 2.25 11.68
N SER A 89 10.22 3.05 12.26
CA SER A 89 11.67 2.88 12.06
C SER A 89 12.16 1.54 12.62
N LEU A 90 11.70 1.15 13.81
CA LEU A 90 12.02 -0.15 14.39
C LEU A 90 11.48 -1.28 13.52
N ALA A 91 10.24 -1.18 13.05
CA ALA A 91 9.65 -2.16 12.14
C ALA A 91 10.52 -2.33 10.87
N PHE A 92 10.92 -1.22 10.25
CA PHE A 92 11.78 -1.21 9.06
C PHE A 92 13.16 -1.84 9.34
N TRP A 93 13.87 -1.39 10.37
CA TRP A 93 15.24 -1.83 10.64
C TRP A 93 15.31 -3.25 11.19
N CYS A 94 14.33 -3.71 11.97
CA CYS A 94 14.25 -5.09 12.41
C CYS A 94 13.98 -6.04 11.24
N PHE A 95 13.01 -5.71 10.39
CA PHE A 95 12.68 -6.54 9.22
C PHE A 95 13.86 -6.62 8.24
N ASN A 96 14.43 -5.46 7.87
CA ASN A 96 15.57 -5.42 6.96
C ASN A 96 16.86 -5.95 7.60
N GLY A 97 17.02 -5.87 8.92
CA GLY A 97 18.15 -6.45 9.64
C GLY A 97 18.25 -7.96 9.41
N ILE A 98 17.12 -8.66 9.50
CA ILE A 98 17.05 -10.11 9.23
C ILE A 98 17.42 -10.42 7.77
N LEU A 99 16.87 -9.65 6.82
CA LEU A 99 17.14 -9.84 5.40
C LEU A 99 18.59 -9.53 5.02
N MET A 100 19.17 -8.47 5.59
CA MET A 100 20.56 -8.10 5.35
C MET A 100 21.55 -9.18 5.83
N VAL A 101 21.23 -9.93 6.89
CA VAL A 101 22.03 -11.10 7.28
C VAL A 101 22.01 -12.15 6.17
N ALA A 102 20.85 -12.43 5.57
CA ALA A 102 20.75 -13.33 4.43
C ALA A 102 21.49 -12.80 3.19
N ASP A 103 21.38 -11.50 2.93
CA ASP A 103 21.99 -10.83 1.79
C ASP A 103 23.52 -10.85 1.81
N VAL A 104 24.13 -10.68 2.98
CA VAL A 104 25.59 -10.63 3.15
C VAL A 104 26.19 -12.03 3.31
N THR A 105 25.49 -12.94 3.99
CA THR A 105 26.06 -14.26 4.35
C THR A 105 25.64 -15.39 3.41
N GLY A 106 24.61 -15.19 2.59
CA GLY A 106 23.97 -16.27 1.82
C GLY A 106 23.22 -17.30 2.69
N LYS A 107 23.02 -17.00 3.98
CA LYS A 107 22.40 -17.89 4.98
C LYS A 107 21.33 -17.14 5.79
N PRO A 108 20.28 -17.82 6.27
CA PRO A 108 20.03 -19.26 6.18
C PRO A 108 19.36 -19.69 4.87
N ALA A 109 19.57 -20.95 4.47
CA ALA A 109 19.04 -21.53 3.23
C ALA A 109 17.50 -21.49 3.15
N PHE A 110 16.81 -21.45 4.29
CA PHE A 110 15.35 -21.32 4.30
C PHE A 110 14.87 -19.94 3.81
N ILE A 111 15.70 -18.90 3.83
CA ILE A 111 15.38 -17.59 3.22
C ILE A 111 15.93 -17.57 1.79
N THR A 112 17.20 -17.92 1.60
CA THR A 112 17.88 -17.70 0.31
C THR A 112 17.37 -18.55 -0.84
N ARG A 113 16.69 -19.68 -0.56
CA ARG A 113 15.94 -20.47 -1.56
C ARG A 113 14.84 -19.70 -2.29
N TYR A 114 14.34 -18.60 -1.72
CA TYR A 114 13.28 -17.79 -2.31
C TYR A 114 13.80 -16.63 -3.17
N ARG A 115 15.11 -16.55 -3.40
CA ARG A 115 15.73 -15.48 -4.18
C ARG A 115 15.23 -15.52 -5.64
N ILE A 116 14.89 -14.33 -6.16
CA ILE A 116 14.30 -14.18 -7.51
C ILE A 116 15.40 -14.00 -8.56
N GLN A 117 16.34 -13.08 -8.31
CA GLN A 117 17.45 -12.81 -9.21
C GLN A 117 18.71 -13.60 -8.82
N LEU A 118 18.88 -14.80 -9.37
CA LEU A 118 20.05 -15.66 -9.09
C LEU A 118 21.36 -15.04 -9.62
N GLY A 119 22.42 -15.10 -8.81
CA GLY A 119 23.76 -14.61 -9.17
C GLY A 119 23.91 -13.08 -9.23
N LYS A 120 22.86 -12.33 -8.89
CA LYS A 120 22.91 -10.86 -8.75
C LYS A 120 22.94 -10.51 -7.27
N ASN A 121 23.92 -9.70 -6.88
CA ASN A 121 24.10 -9.26 -5.50
C ASN A 121 24.09 -10.44 -4.49
N ASP A 122 24.78 -11.54 -4.85
CA ASP A 122 24.86 -12.78 -4.07
C ASP A 122 26.32 -13.26 -3.91
N PRO A 123 26.98 -13.01 -2.77
CA PRO A 123 26.53 -12.15 -1.67
C PRO A 123 26.58 -10.65 -2.06
N VAL A 124 25.87 -9.82 -1.31
CA VAL A 124 25.89 -8.36 -1.51
C VAL A 124 27.28 -7.79 -1.20
N ASP A 125 27.75 -6.86 -2.06
CA ASP A 125 28.95 -6.07 -1.76
C ASP A 125 28.74 -5.21 -0.50
N THR A 126 29.50 -5.53 0.55
CA THR A 126 29.44 -4.85 1.84
C THR A 126 29.75 -3.35 1.77
N LYS A 127 30.58 -2.89 0.83
CA LYS A 127 30.85 -1.45 0.66
C LYS A 127 29.63 -0.73 0.13
N LYS A 128 29.01 -1.29 -0.92
CA LYS A 128 27.76 -0.79 -1.50
C LYS A 128 26.62 -0.81 -0.49
N LEU A 129 26.52 -1.88 0.31
CA LEU A 129 25.53 -1.98 1.39
C LEU A 129 25.72 -0.90 2.46
N ARG A 130 26.95 -0.66 2.94
CA ARG A 130 27.22 0.40 3.92
C ARG A 130 26.82 1.78 3.41
N GLN A 131 27.08 2.06 2.13
CA GLN A 131 26.64 3.30 1.49
C GLN A 131 25.11 3.39 1.43
N ALA A 132 24.42 2.29 1.10
CA ALA A 132 22.96 2.25 1.09
C ALA A 132 22.37 2.51 2.49
N ILE A 133 22.90 1.85 3.52
CA ILE A 133 22.52 2.05 4.93
C ILE A 133 22.74 3.50 5.35
N TYR A 134 23.90 4.07 5.04
CA TYR A 134 24.20 5.47 5.37
C TYR A 134 23.20 6.44 4.74
N ILE A 135 22.87 6.26 3.45
CA ILE A 135 21.91 7.11 2.75
C ILE A 135 20.48 6.89 3.26
N ALA A 136 20.10 5.65 3.56
CA ALA A 136 18.81 5.32 4.17
C ALA A 136 18.64 6.02 5.53
N LEU A 137 19.66 5.96 6.39
CA LEU A 137 19.69 6.69 7.66
C LEU A 137 19.62 8.19 7.43
N CYS A 138 20.40 8.76 6.52
CA CYS A 138 20.34 10.19 6.21
C CYS A 138 18.96 10.62 5.73
N ASN A 139 18.31 9.83 4.87
CA ASN A 139 16.95 10.11 4.41
C ASN A 139 15.95 10.08 5.58
N GLN A 140 16.00 9.07 6.44
CA GLN A 140 15.12 9.00 7.61
C GLN A 140 15.36 10.16 8.60
N PHE A 141 16.62 10.44 8.95
CA PHE A 141 16.96 11.42 9.99
C PHE A 141 16.90 12.87 9.53
N PHE A 142 17.34 13.16 8.31
CA PHE A 142 17.44 14.55 7.82
C PHE A 142 16.30 14.95 6.88
N ILE A 143 15.49 13.99 6.42
CA ILE A 143 14.34 14.28 5.54
C ILE A 143 13.03 13.85 6.19
N SER A 144 12.82 12.56 6.48
CA SER A 144 11.54 12.08 7.02
C SER A 144 11.22 12.69 8.41
N LEU A 145 12.20 12.71 9.32
CA LEU A 145 12.00 13.29 10.66
C LEU A 145 11.61 14.78 10.62
N PRO A 146 12.31 15.67 9.89
CA PRO A 146 11.85 17.05 9.71
C PRO A 146 10.46 17.18 9.09
N MET A 147 10.08 16.29 8.16
CA MET A 147 8.74 16.29 7.56
C MET A 147 7.63 15.96 8.57
N LEU A 148 7.94 15.31 9.69
CA LEU A 148 6.97 15.08 10.77
C LEU A 148 6.57 16.37 11.49
N VAL A 149 7.40 17.43 11.45
CA VAL A 149 7.08 18.73 12.09
C VAL A 149 5.83 19.37 11.48
N PRO A 150 5.75 19.66 10.17
CA PRO A 150 4.53 20.19 9.58
C PRO A 150 3.36 19.21 9.70
N MET A 151 3.60 17.90 9.56
CA MET A 151 2.56 16.89 9.75
C MET A 151 1.91 16.98 11.13
N PHE A 152 2.72 17.10 12.20
CA PHE A 152 2.19 17.22 13.56
C PHE A 152 1.21 18.38 13.72
N TYR A 153 1.50 19.55 13.14
CA TYR A 153 0.60 20.70 13.22
C TYR A 153 -0.69 20.47 12.42
N ILE A 154 -0.62 19.79 11.27
CA ILE A 154 -1.81 19.36 10.51
C ILE A 154 -2.64 18.38 11.35
N MET A 155 -2.00 17.39 11.98
CA MET A 155 -2.66 16.41 12.83
C MET A 155 -3.28 17.03 14.08
N LYS A 156 -2.64 18.07 14.63
CA LYS A 156 -3.17 18.83 15.77
C LYS A 156 -4.39 19.66 15.36
N TRP A 157 -4.42 20.20 14.15
CA TRP A 157 -5.57 20.96 13.63
C TRP A 157 -6.85 20.11 13.57
N TRP A 158 -6.74 18.81 13.28
CA TRP A 158 -7.88 17.87 13.35
C TRP A 158 -8.39 17.59 14.77
N GLY A 159 -7.53 17.68 15.79
CA GLY A 159 -7.90 17.53 17.20
C GLY A 159 -8.12 16.09 17.71
N ASN A 160 -8.31 15.09 16.84
CA ASN A 160 -8.53 13.69 17.24
C ASN A 160 -7.24 12.86 17.41
N THR A 161 -6.13 13.26 16.80
CA THR A 161 -4.92 12.43 16.65
C THR A 161 -4.41 11.79 17.96
N PHE A 162 -4.55 12.50 19.09
CA PHE A 162 -4.05 12.09 20.40
C PHE A 162 -5.18 11.78 21.39
N SER A 163 -6.36 11.42 20.89
CA SER A 163 -7.49 11.07 21.75
C SER A 163 -7.19 9.85 22.60
N LYS A 164 -7.85 9.77 23.76
CA LYS A 164 -7.69 8.61 24.67
C LYS A 164 -8.42 7.38 24.13
N GLU A 165 -9.42 7.57 23.29
CA GLU A 165 -10.23 6.51 22.71
C GLU A 165 -9.58 6.06 21.41
N LEU A 166 -9.32 4.76 21.30
CA LEU A 166 -8.85 4.18 20.05
C LEU A 166 -9.95 4.25 18.98
N PRO A 167 -9.57 4.38 17.70
CA PRO A 167 -10.53 4.19 16.63
C PRO A 167 -11.11 2.79 16.72
N THR A 168 -12.40 2.66 16.38
CA THR A 168 -13.01 1.33 16.26
C THR A 168 -12.25 0.53 15.20
N PHE A 169 -12.21 -0.79 15.36
CA PHE A 169 -11.49 -1.64 14.40
C PHE A 169 -12.02 -1.49 12.97
N TYR A 170 -13.34 -1.38 12.82
CA TYR A 170 -13.96 -1.09 11.52
C TYR A 170 -13.46 0.24 10.92
N TRP A 171 -13.42 1.31 11.73
CA TRP A 171 -12.90 2.60 11.27
C TRP A 171 -11.42 2.52 10.89
N PHE A 172 -10.62 1.81 11.68
CA PHE A 172 -9.22 1.55 11.35
C PHE A 172 -9.05 0.83 9.99
N LEU A 173 -9.90 -0.15 9.66
CA LEU A 173 -9.89 -0.81 8.34
C LEU A 173 -10.28 0.14 7.20
N VAL A 174 -11.25 1.05 7.44
CA VAL A 174 -11.63 2.09 6.47
C VAL A 174 -10.44 3.04 6.25
N GLU A 175 -9.79 3.49 7.32
CA GLU A 175 -8.57 4.31 7.26
C GLU A 175 -7.48 3.64 6.43
N LEU A 176 -7.13 2.38 6.73
CA LEU A 176 -6.12 1.63 5.96
C LEU A 176 -6.47 1.52 4.47
N SER A 177 -7.74 1.30 4.15
CA SER A 177 -8.20 1.21 2.76
C SER A 177 -8.03 2.55 2.04
N ILE A 178 -8.41 3.66 2.69
CA ILE A 178 -8.25 5.01 2.14
C ILE A 178 -6.77 5.36 1.98
N PHE A 179 -5.93 5.05 2.97
CA PHE A 179 -4.49 5.32 2.91
C PHE A 179 -3.83 4.59 1.74
N THR A 180 -4.18 3.32 1.55
CA THR A 180 -3.65 2.51 0.44
C THR A 180 -4.04 3.08 -0.91
N LEU A 181 -5.29 3.53 -1.09
CA LEU A 181 -5.74 4.15 -2.34
C LEU A 181 -5.03 5.49 -2.61
N ILE A 182 -4.85 6.32 -1.57
CA ILE A 182 -4.13 7.59 -1.69
C ILE A 182 -2.66 7.34 -2.02
N GLU A 183 -2.03 6.38 -1.36
CA GLU A 183 -0.65 5.97 -1.64
C GLU A 183 -0.51 5.49 -3.08
N GLU A 184 -1.38 4.58 -3.56
CA GLU A 184 -1.35 4.09 -4.94
C GLU A 184 -1.40 5.26 -5.94
N ILE A 185 -2.31 6.21 -5.75
CA ILE A 185 -2.44 7.38 -6.64
C ILE A 185 -1.19 8.26 -6.60
N LEU A 186 -0.79 8.70 -5.42
CA LEU A 186 0.31 9.66 -5.29
C LEU A 186 1.65 9.02 -5.66
N PHE A 187 1.89 7.79 -5.24
CA PHE A 187 3.09 7.04 -5.58
C PHE A 187 3.17 6.82 -7.09
N TYR A 188 2.13 6.27 -7.72
CA TYR A 188 2.14 5.99 -9.16
C TYR A 188 2.52 7.23 -9.99
N TYR A 189 1.85 8.36 -9.75
CA TYR A 189 2.09 9.56 -10.55
C TYR A 189 3.44 10.22 -10.25
N THR A 190 3.86 10.29 -8.99
CA THR A 190 5.17 10.86 -8.64
C THR A 190 6.31 9.96 -9.11
N HIS A 191 6.17 8.64 -8.97
CA HIS A 191 7.14 7.67 -9.42
C HIS A 191 7.28 7.72 -10.95
N ARG A 192 6.17 7.68 -11.70
CA ARG A 192 6.19 7.83 -13.15
C ARG A 192 6.76 9.19 -13.60
N LEU A 193 6.52 10.26 -12.84
CA LEU A 193 7.09 11.58 -13.11
C LEU A 193 8.62 11.57 -13.00
N VAL A 194 9.18 10.96 -11.94
CA VAL A 194 10.64 10.93 -11.77
C VAL A 194 11.36 10.04 -12.80
N HIS A 195 10.63 9.25 -13.58
CA HIS A 195 11.15 8.53 -14.76
C HIS A 195 11.24 9.36 -16.04
N LEU A 196 10.75 10.60 -16.06
CA LEU A 196 11.00 11.49 -17.19
C LEU A 196 12.52 11.70 -17.37
N PRO A 197 13.06 11.75 -18.61
CA PRO A 197 14.51 11.64 -18.84
C PRO A 197 15.40 12.58 -18.01
N LEU A 198 14.95 13.83 -17.81
CA LEU A 198 15.67 14.82 -17.00
C LEU A 198 15.64 14.49 -15.50
N LEU A 199 14.48 14.10 -14.98
CA LEU A 199 14.32 13.77 -13.56
C LEU A 199 14.97 12.42 -13.26
N TYR A 200 14.88 11.46 -14.18
CA TYR A 200 15.54 10.16 -14.03
C TYR A 200 17.04 10.36 -13.89
N LYS A 201 17.66 11.07 -14.83
CA LYS A 201 19.11 11.28 -14.84
C LYS A 201 19.66 11.88 -13.53
N HIS A 202 18.94 12.82 -12.91
CA HIS A 202 19.45 13.60 -11.78
C HIS A 202 18.88 13.17 -10.41
N ILE A 203 17.72 12.51 -10.39
CA ILE A 203 16.99 12.18 -9.17
C ILE A 203 16.87 10.66 -9.06
N HIS A 204 16.09 10.03 -9.95
CA HIS A 204 15.67 8.64 -9.77
C HIS A 204 16.71 7.59 -10.14
N LYS A 205 17.72 7.94 -10.96
CA LYS A 205 18.82 7.05 -11.33
C LYS A 205 19.55 6.50 -10.09
N LYS A 206 19.61 7.29 -9.01
CA LYS A 206 20.21 6.86 -7.74
C LYS A 206 19.48 5.64 -7.18
N HIS A 207 18.17 5.67 -7.10
CA HIS A 207 17.37 4.53 -6.64
C HIS A 207 17.61 3.27 -7.50
N HIS A 208 17.71 3.46 -8.82
CA HIS A 208 18.00 2.41 -9.80
C HIS A 208 19.47 1.96 -9.89
N GLU A 209 20.37 2.43 -9.02
CA GLU A 209 21.74 1.87 -8.91
C GLU A 209 21.74 0.41 -8.44
N TRP A 210 20.61 -0.08 -7.94
CA TRP A 210 20.38 -1.43 -7.46
C TRP A 210 19.38 -2.19 -8.34
N THR A 211 19.81 -2.60 -9.53
CA THR A 211 18.96 -3.35 -10.48
C THR A 211 18.46 -4.70 -9.96
N ALA A 212 19.14 -5.25 -8.94
CA ALA A 212 18.63 -6.34 -8.09
C ALA A 212 18.55 -5.77 -6.66
N PRO A 213 17.44 -5.14 -6.28
CA PRO A 213 17.34 -4.47 -5.00
C PRO A 213 17.37 -5.47 -3.84
N ILE A 214 17.66 -4.93 -2.66
CA ILE A 214 17.52 -5.61 -1.37
C ILE A 214 16.66 -4.73 -0.46
N GLY A 215 16.08 -5.28 0.60
CA GLY A 215 14.98 -4.62 1.30
C GLY A 215 15.32 -3.22 1.83
N VAL A 216 16.55 -3.02 2.35
CA VAL A 216 17.00 -1.74 2.91
C VAL A 216 17.13 -0.63 1.86
N VAL A 217 17.27 -1.00 0.58
CA VAL A 217 17.39 -0.07 -0.56
C VAL A 217 16.03 0.56 -0.91
N SER A 218 14.91 0.07 -0.36
CA SER A 218 13.58 0.68 -0.55
C SER A 218 13.51 2.17 -0.16
N VAL A 219 14.39 2.63 0.75
CA VAL A 219 14.52 4.05 1.13
C VAL A 219 15.84 4.68 0.68
N TYR A 220 16.64 3.95 -0.09
CA TYR A 220 17.82 4.46 -0.78
C TYR A 220 17.38 5.25 -2.02
N ALA A 221 17.30 6.57 -1.87
CA ALA A 221 16.81 7.46 -2.90
C ALA A 221 17.52 8.81 -2.86
N HIS A 222 17.37 9.59 -3.93
CA HIS A 222 17.71 11.00 -3.90
C HIS A 222 16.76 11.75 -2.95
N PRO A 223 17.19 12.78 -2.18
CA PRO A 223 16.33 13.45 -1.20
C PRO A 223 14.98 13.95 -1.77
N VAL A 224 14.99 14.51 -2.98
CA VAL A 224 13.76 14.97 -3.65
C VAL A 224 12.78 13.83 -3.94
N GLU A 225 13.28 12.69 -4.42
CA GLU A 225 12.46 11.49 -4.62
C GLU A 225 11.97 10.93 -3.28
N HIS A 226 12.83 10.93 -2.27
CA HIS A 226 12.46 10.47 -0.94
C HIS A 226 11.30 11.30 -0.36
N ILE A 227 11.26 12.60 -0.60
CA ILE A 227 10.12 13.47 -0.25
C ILE A 227 8.90 13.12 -1.09
N LEU A 228 9.03 13.19 -2.41
CA LEU A 228 7.89 13.17 -3.34
C LEU A 228 7.26 11.80 -3.52
N SER A 229 8.07 10.76 -3.60
CA SER A 229 7.61 9.39 -3.90
C SER A 229 7.59 8.52 -2.65
N ASN A 230 8.52 8.65 -1.70
CA ASN A 230 8.52 7.73 -0.55
C ASN A 230 7.69 8.27 0.62
N THR A 231 7.84 9.56 0.95
CA THR A 231 7.33 10.10 2.22
C THR A 231 5.95 10.72 2.08
N LEU A 232 5.73 11.61 1.11
CA LEU A 232 4.44 12.28 0.91
C LEU A 232 3.28 11.32 0.61
N PRO A 233 3.41 10.31 -0.29
CA PRO A 233 2.32 9.40 -0.59
C PRO A 233 1.80 8.66 0.65
N VAL A 234 2.72 8.21 1.51
CA VAL A 234 2.42 7.49 2.75
C VAL A 234 1.80 8.41 3.80
N MET A 235 2.29 9.65 3.95
CA MET A 235 1.79 10.59 4.97
C MET A 235 0.43 11.21 4.62
N THR A 236 0.10 11.33 3.33
CA THR A 236 -1.06 12.14 2.89
C THR A 236 -2.39 11.55 3.34
N GLY A 237 -2.55 10.23 3.29
CA GLY A 237 -3.79 9.57 3.74
C GLY A 237 -4.16 9.92 5.18
N PRO A 238 -3.28 9.66 6.17
CA PRO A 238 -3.55 10.02 7.56
C PRO A 238 -3.74 11.52 7.79
N MET A 239 -3.02 12.39 7.08
CA MET A 239 -3.20 13.85 7.16
C MET A 239 -4.57 14.31 6.68
N ILE A 240 -5.11 13.69 5.62
CA ILE A 240 -6.45 14.00 5.10
C ILE A 240 -7.53 13.47 6.04
N MET A 241 -7.31 12.32 6.66
CA MET A 241 -8.30 11.67 7.51
C MET A 241 -8.31 12.16 8.97
N GLY A 242 -7.29 12.93 9.40
CA GLY A 242 -7.18 13.37 10.80
C GLY A 242 -7.04 12.19 11.77
N SER A 243 -6.34 11.15 11.33
CA SER A 243 -6.34 9.84 11.98
C SER A 243 -5.61 9.79 13.32
N HIS A 244 -6.05 8.84 14.14
CA HIS A 244 -5.43 8.56 15.44
C HIS A 244 -3.96 8.11 15.28
N ILE A 245 -3.09 8.47 16.23
CA ILE A 245 -1.66 8.17 16.19
C ILE A 245 -1.35 6.67 16.11
N VAL A 246 -2.20 5.82 16.70
CA VAL A 246 -2.07 4.36 16.58
C VAL A 246 -2.33 3.88 15.15
N SER A 247 -3.31 4.46 14.46
CA SER A 247 -3.55 4.17 13.04
C SER A 247 -2.37 4.60 12.18
N ILE A 248 -1.81 5.79 12.44
CA ILE A 248 -0.62 6.32 11.75
C ILE A 248 0.58 5.39 11.96
N ALA A 249 0.86 4.99 13.20
CA ALA A 249 1.98 4.12 13.54
C ALA A 249 1.88 2.75 12.84
N ALA A 250 0.68 2.15 12.85
CA ALA A 250 0.41 0.89 12.17
C ALA A 250 0.57 1.04 10.65
N TRP A 251 -0.04 2.07 10.05
CA TRP A 251 0.05 2.35 8.62
C TRP A 251 1.49 2.55 8.15
N PHE A 252 2.26 3.42 8.79
CA PHE A 252 3.65 3.68 8.40
C PHE A 252 4.52 2.42 8.56
N SER A 253 4.27 1.61 9.58
CA SER A 253 4.98 0.33 9.75
C SER A 253 4.64 -0.65 8.63
N ILE A 254 3.35 -0.77 8.28
CA ILE A 254 2.88 -1.62 7.17
C ILE A 254 3.51 -1.14 5.85
N ALA A 255 3.41 0.15 5.53
CA ALA A 255 3.95 0.72 4.30
C ALA A 255 5.46 0.52 4.15
N LEU A 256 6.23 0.70 5.24
CA LEU A 256 7.68 0.45 5.22
C LEU A 256 8.02 -1.04 5.06
N ILE A 257 7.27 -1.94 5.70
CA ILE A 257 7.46 -3.38 5.56
C ILE A 257 7.07 -3.84 4.14
N THR A 258 5.93 -3.43 3.61
CA THR A 258 5.48 -3.80 2.26
C THR A 258 6.42 -3.28 1.19
N THR A 259 6.92 -2.05 1.32
CA THR A 259 7.95 -1.50 0.42
C THR A 259 9.27 -2.28 0.56
N SER A 260 9.66 -2.68 1.78
CA SER A 260 10.84 -3.53 1.97
C SER A 260 10.66 -4.90 1.32
N ILE A 261 9.46 -5.50 1.42
CA ILE A 261 9.12 -6.77 0.77
C ILE A 261 9.24 -6.62 -0.75
N SER A 262 8.68 -5.57 -1.36
CA SER A 262 8.73 -5.36 -2.81
C SER A 262 10.16 -5.20 -3.36
N HIS A 263 11.11 -4.82 -2.50
CA HIS A 263 12.53 -4.64 -2.84
C HIS A 263 13.44 -5.76 -2.35
N CYS A 264 12.95 -6.71 -1.55
CA CYS A 264 13.85 -7.60 -0.81
C CYS A 264 14.60 -8.62 -1.68
N GLY A 265 14.17 -8.82 -2.92
CA GLY A 265 14.75 -9.81 -3.83
C GLY A 265 14.37 -11.26 -3.47
N TYR A 266 13.47 -11.46 -2.50
CA TYR A 266 12.97 -12.78 -2.08
C TYR A 266 11.44 -12.87 -2.21
N HIS A 267 10.96 -13.93 -2.86
CA HIS A 267 9.53 -14.26 -2.86
C HIS A 267 9.17 -15.12 -1.64
N LEU A 268 9.10 -14.49 -0.47
CA LEU A 268 8.86 -15.19 0.79
C LEU A 268 7.41 -15.69 0.96
N PRO A 269 7.19 -16.82 1.66
CA PRO A 269 5.85 -17.33 1.96
C PRO A 269 5.00 -16.34 2.77
N PHE A 270 3.70 -16.31 2.47
CA PHE A 270 2.66 -15.51 3.13
C PHE A 270 2.82 -13.99 3.04
N LEU A 271 3.77 -13.51 2.24
CA LEU A 271 4.00 -12.09 1.98
C LEU A 271 3.58 -11.72 0.55
N PRO A 272 3.30 -10.43 0.28
CA PRO A 272 3.08 -9.95 -1.08
C PRO A 272 4.24 -10.27 -2.01
N SER A 273 3.94 -10.46 -3.30
CA SER A 273 4.96 -10.77 -4.29
C SER A 273 5.80 -9.53 -4.63
N PRO A 274 7.13 -9.63 -4.64
CA PRO A 274 8.00 -8.55 -5.10
C PRO A 274 8.21 -8.52 -6.62
N GLU A 275 7.74 -9.53 -7.37
CA GLU A 275 8.01 -9.71 -8.81
C GLU A 275 7.68 -8.46 -9.65
N PHE A 276 6.61 -7.73 -9.29
CA PHE A 276 6.18 -6.52 -10.00
C PHE A 276 7.21 -5.39 -9.92
N HIS A 277 7.69 -5.10 -8.71
CA HIS A 277 8.66 -4.02 -8.50
C HIS A 277 10.09 -4.47 -8.83
N ASP A 278 10.43 -5.74 -8.64
CA ASP A 278 11.69 -6.29 -9.14
C ASP A 278 11.80 -6.14 -10.67
N PHE A 279 10.70 -6.43 -11.39
CA PHE A 279 10.62 -6.21 -12.84
C PHE A 279 10.74 -4.73 -13.21
N HIS A 280 10.22 -3.82 -12.38
CA HIS A 280 10.42 -2.38 -12.55
C HIS A 280 11.91 -2.00 -12.53
N HIS A 281 12.68 -2.47 -11.54
CA HIS A 281 14.13 -2.25 -11.46
C HIS A 281 14.91 -2.86 -12.63
N LEU A 282 14.36 -3.90 -13.27
CA LEU A 282 14.97 -4.53 -14.45
C LEU A 282 14.69 -3.77 -15.77
N LYS A 283 13.47 -3.24 -15.93
CA LYS A 283 13.00 -2.63 -17.20
C LYS A 283 12.93 -1.11 -17.19
N PHE A 284 12.90 -0.49 -16.01
CA PHE A 284 12.83 0.95 -15.74
C PHE A 284 11.56 1.66 -16.23
N ASN A 285 10.82 1.13 -17.20
CA ASN A 285 9.70 1.82 -17.84
C ASN A 285 8.35 1.10 -17.73
N GLN A 286 8.23 0.18 -16.77
CA GLN A 286 7.02 -0.62 -16.49
C GLN A 286 6.79 -0.68 -14.98
N CYS A 287 5.55 -0.94 -14.53
CA CYS A 287 5.24 -1.29 -13.14
C CYS A 287 5.58 -0.17 -12.12
N TYR A 288 4.95 0.99 -12.24
CA TYR A 288 5.23 2.15 -11.39
C TYR A 288 4.45 2.19 -10.07
N GLY A 289 3.28 1.58 -10.00
CA GLY A 289 2.36 1.62 -8.86
C GLY A 289 2.77 0.70 -7.71
N VAL A 290 2.07 0.86 -6.60
CA VAL A 290 2.21 -0.01 -5.41
C VAL A 290 1.35 -1.25 -5.56
N LEU A 291 0.08 -1.06 -5.98
CA LEU A 291 -0.89 -2.14 -6.22
C LEU A 291 -0.91 -2.62 -7.67
N GLY A 292 -0.46 -1.78 -8.61
CA GLY A 292 -0.53 -2.04 -10.05
C GLY A 292 -1.90 -1.76 -10.69
N VAL A 293 -2.86 -1.21 -9.92
CA VAL A 293 -4.18 -0.82 -10.45
C VAL A 293 -4.02 0.29 -11.47
N LEU A 294 -3.23 1.31 -11.15
CA LEU A 294 -2.98 2.40 -12.08
C LEU A 294 -2.09 1.98 -13.24
N ASP A 295 -1.21 0.99 -13.06
CA ASP A 295 -0.47 0.43 -14.19
C ASP A 295 -1.36 -0.26 -15.19
N TYR A 296 -2.31 -1.08 -14.73
CA TYR A 296 -3.30 -1.71 -15.60
C TYR A 296 -4.12 -0.66 -16.36
N LEU A 297 -4.62 0.38 -15.65
CA LEU A 297 -5.44 1.42 -16.26
C LEU A 297 -4.69 2.26 -17.30
N HIS A 298 -3.39 2.48 -17.10
CA HIS A 298 -2.55 3.27 -18.02
C HIS A 298 -1.73 2.41 -19.00
N GLY A 299 -1.84 1.08 -18.94
CA GLY A 299 -1.08 0.15 -19.78
C GLY A 299 0.42 0.09 -19.47
N THR A 300 0.86 0.48 -18.28
CA THR A 300 2.27 0.49 -17.88
C THR A 300 2.77 -0.83 -17.28
N ASP A 301 1.97 -1.90 -17.33
CA ASP A 301 2.37 -3.28 -16.98
C ASP A 301 2.27 -4.27 -18.17
N THR A 302 2.05 -3.77 -19.39
CA THR A 302 1.76 -4.61 -20.56
C THR A 302 2.86 -5.61 -20.88
N VAL A 303 4.12 -5.21 -20.76
CA VAL A 303 5.26 -6.12 -20.97
C VAL A 303 5.38 -7.10 -19.81
N PHE A 304 5.19 -6.63 -18.57
CA PHE A 304 5.25 -7.47 -17.38
C PHE A 304 4.27 -8.64 -17.47
N ARG A 305 3.04 -8.38 -17.89
CA ARG A 305 1.96 -9.38 -18.04
C ARG A 305 2.26 -10.49 -19.06
N GLN A 306 3.28 -10.31 -19.90
CA GLN A 306 3.74 -11.31 -20.88
C GLN A 306 4.94 -12.12 -20.38
N THR A 307 5.35 -11.94 -19.13
CA THR A 307 6.54 -12.59 -18.55
C THR A 307 6.19 -13.68 -17.54
N LYS A 308 7.16 -14.56 -17.27
CA LYS A 308 7.06 -15.50 -16.15
C LYS A 308 6.97 -14.82 -14.78
N ALA A 309 7.54 -13.63 -14.64
CA ALA A 309 7.44 -12.86 -13.39
C ALA A 309 5.98 -12.55 -13.06
N PHE A 310 5.14 -12.26 -14.07
CA PHE A 310 3.69 -12.09 -13.87
C PHE A 310 2.99 -13.39 -13.47
N GLU A 311 3.35 -14.54 -14.08
CA GLU A 311 2.82 -15.85 -13.65
C GLU A 311 3.16 -16.16 -12.20
N ARG A 312 4.33 -15.70 -11.74
CA ARG A 312 4.78 -15.78 -10.35
C ARG A 312 4.23 -14.68 -9.45
N HIS A 313 3.62 -13.62 -9.97
CA HIS A 313 3.17 -12.47 -9.18
C HIS A 313 1.89 -12.75 -8.38
N ARG A 314 2.04 -13.49 -7.28
CA ARG A 314 0.97 -13.89 -6.36
C ARG A 314 1.53 -14.13 -4.96
N VAL A 315 0.68 -14.05 -3.94
CA VAL A 315 1.07 -14.45 -2.59
C VAL A 315 1.47 -15.93 -2.60
N LEU A 316 2.65 -16.24 -2.08
CA LEU A 316 3.13 -17.60 -1.98
C LEU A 316 2.51 -18.27 -0.74
N LEU A 317 1.53 -19.15 -0.94
CA LEU A 317 0.83 -19.85 0.14
C LEU A 317 1.47 -21.20 0.53
N SER A 318 2.52 -21.62 -0.19
CA SER A 318 3.25 -22.86 0.08
C SER A 318 4.70 -22.56 0.51
N LEU A 319 5.40 -23.57 1.02
CA LEU A 319 6.82 -23.44 1.30
C LEU A 319 7.69 -23.68 0.05
N THR A 320 7.14 -24.15 -1.06
CA THR A 320 7.91 -24.38 -2.30
C THR A 320 8.13 -23.06 -3.03
N PRO A 321 9.38 -22.66 -3.36
CA PRO A 321 9.65 -21.43 -4.11
C PRO A 321 8.87 -21.39 -5.43
N LEU A 322 8.42 -20.20 -5.84
CA LEU A 322 7.68 -20.06 -7.09
C LEU A 322 8.53 -20.36 -8.32
N SER A 323 9.85 -20.15 -8.25
CA SER A 323 10.80 -20.56 -9.27
C SER A 323 10.85 -22.08 -9.48
N GLU A 324 10.50 -22.89 -8.48
CA GLU A 324 10.38 -24.35 -8.62
C GLU A 324 8.99 -24.75 -9.11
N SER A 325 7.93 -24.12 -8.59
CA SER A 325 6.54 -24.44 -9.00
C SER A 325 6.18 -23.93 -10.40
N ILE A 326 6.84 -22.86 -10.86
CA ILE A 326 6.71 -22.25 -12.19
C ILE A 326 8.13 -22.07 -12.73
N PRO A 327 8.79 -23.15 -13.19
CA PRO A 327 10.20 -23.10 -13.60
C PRO A 327 10.39 -22.30 -14.88
N ASP A 328 11.58 -21.73 -15.09
CA ASP A 328 11.93 -21.12 -16.37
C ASP A 328 11.90 -22.15 -17.50
N ALA A 329 11.69 -21.69 -18.73
CA ALA A 329 11.83 -22.58 -19.88
C ALA A 329 13.27 -23.11 -19.93
N PRO A 330 13.49 -24.41 -20.21
CA PRO A 330 14.84 -24.94 -20.36
C PRO A 330 15.58 -24.12 -21.42
N ARG A 331 16.76 -23.61 -21.07
CA ARG A 331 17.63 -22.95 -22.06
C ARG A 331 17.88 -23.98 -23.17
N ARG A 332 17.60 -23.62 -24.42
CA ARG A 332 18.01 -24.46 -25.55
C ARG A 332 19.52 -24.65 -25.42
N ALA A 333 19.97 -25.90 -25.41
CA ALA A 333 21.38 -26.20 -25.50
C ALA A 333 21.88 -25.62 -26.82
N GLU A 334 22.76 -24.63 -26.75
CA GLU A 334 23.53 -24.12 -27.90
C GLU A 334 24.71 -25.05 -28.19
#